data_AF-A0A9D3WF74-F1
#
_entry.id   AF-A0A9D3WF74-F1
#
_cell.length_a   1.000
_cell.length_b   1.000
_cell.length_c   1.000
_cell.angle_alpha   90.00
_cell.angle_beta   90.00
_cell.angle_gamma   90.00
#
_symmetry.space_group_name_H-M   'P 1'
#
loop_
_entity.id
_entity.type
_entity.pdbx_description
1 polymer ?
#
loop_
_entity_poly.entity_id
_entity_poly.type
_entity_poly.pdbx_seq_one_letter_code
_entity_poly.pdbx_strand_id
1 'polypeptide(L)'
;MAKPVSIEVWNPNGKYRVISTKPMPGTRWINLLIEQDCRVEICTEKKTILSVEDIISLIGNKCDGVIGQLTEDWGETLFAALSRAGGKAFSNMAVGYNNVDVNAANKYGVAVGNTPGVLTETTAELAASLSLAAARRIVEADEFMRAGLYDGWLPHLFVGNLLKGQTVGVIGAGRIGSAYARMMVEGFKMNLIYYDLYQSTRLEKFVTAYGEFLKSNGEQPVYWKRASSMDEVLREADVISLHPVLDKTTYHLINKESLATMKKEAILVNCSRGPVIDEVALVEHLKQNPMFRVGLDVFEDEPFMKPGLAEMKNAVIVPHIASASKWTREGMATLAALNVLGKIKGYPIWGDSNRVEPFLNESVPPPAACPSIVNAKALGNIHVSKHYSLSFSKLQSHDVCAYNFTFINQSCFLPQVYLFQSYKHQRSVRVAVRVVSPMNVKFGVVLSLVYARLTMAITMYMLHGESTPFIYLHFAVLYVIENSSIISSNK
;
A
#
# COMPACT_ATOMS: atom_id res chain seq x y z
N MET A 1 -32.03 -14.91 -26.22
CA MET A 1 -31.79 -14.16 -24.97
C MET A 1 -30.61 -14.82 -24.27
N ALA A 2 -29.62 -14.05 -23.81
CA ALA A 2 -28.55 -14.60 -22.99
C ALA A 2 -29.17 -15.26 -21.74
N LYS A 3 -28.59 -16.38 -21.29
CA LYS A 3 -29.06 -17.09 -20.09
C LYS A 3 -28.93 -16.13 -18.88
N PRO A 4 -29.93 -16.05 -17.99
CA PRO A 4 -29.83 -15.20 -16.80
C PRO A 4 -28.62 -15.62 -15.96
N VAL A 5 -27.77 -14.65 -15.61
CA VAL A 5 -26.62 -14.87 -14.73
C VAL A 5 -27.14 -15.07 -13.30
N SER A 6 -26.64 -16.11 -12.64
CA SER A 6 -27.01 -16.43 -11.26
C SER A 6 -26.49 -15.36 -10.31
N ILE A 7 -27.38 -14.81 -9.46
CA ILE A 7 -27.04 -13.74 -8.52
C ILE A 7 -27.60 -14.00 -7.12
N GLU A 8 -26.89 -13.49 -6.13
CA GLU A 8 -27.35 -13.29 -4.76
C GLU A 8 -27.66 -11.80 -4.55
N VAL A 9 -28.76 -11.48 -3.87
CA VAL A 9 -29.23 -10.09 -3.71
C VAL A 9 -29.33 -9.72 -2.23
N TRP A 10 -28.68 -8.61 -1.86
CA TRP A 10 -28.77 -7.97 -0.56
C TRP A 10 -29.46 -6.62 -0.67
N ASN A 11 -30.33 -6.30 0.30
CA ASN A 11 -31.18 -5.10 0.29
C ASN A 11 -31.96 -4.92 -1.05
N PRO A 12 -32.92 -5.80 -1.37
CA PRO A 12 -33.61 -5.82 -2.66
C PRO A 12 -34.42 -4.55 -2.99
N ASN A 13 -34.68 -3.69 -2.00
CA ASN A 13 -35.40 -2.43 -2.19
C ASN A 13 -34.47 -1.20 -2.21
N GLY A 14 -33.14 -1.41 -2.15
CA GLY A 14 -32.17 -0.32 -2.13
C GLY A 14 -32.24 0.56 -3.38
N LYS A 15 -32.17 1.87 -3.18
CA LYS A 15 -32.26 2.88 -4.24
C LYS A 15 -31.17 2.78 -5.30
N TYR A 16 -29.93 2.53 -4.86
CA TYR A 16 -28.74 2.49 -5.74
C TYR A 16 -28.36 1.05 -6.04
N ARG A 17 -28.17 0.68 -7.30
CA ARG A 17 -27.81 -0.68 -7.69
C ARG A 17 -26.31 -0.82 -7.86
N VAL A 18 -25.69 -1.63 -7.01
CA VAL A 18 -24.27 -1.98 -7.10
C VAL A 18 -24.15 -3.46 -7.39
N ILE A 19 -23.34 -3.83 -8.38
CA ILE A 19 -23.05 -5.23 -8.67
C ILE A 19 -21.61 -5.58 -8.31
N SER A 20 -21.39 -6.81 -7.88
CA SER A 20 -20.07 -7.41 -7.79
C SER A 20 -19.99 -8.63 -8.72
N THR A 21 -18.97 -8.68 -9.56
CA THR A 21 -18.80 -9.76 -10.53
C THR A 21 -18.40 -11.08 -9.89
N LYS A 22 -17.99 -11.07 -8.61
CA LYS A 22 -17.68 -12.25 -7.79
C LYS A 22 -18.01 -12.05 -6.32
N PRO A 23 -18.29 -13.13 -5.57
CA PRO A 23 -18.27 -13.05 -4.12
C PRO A 23 -16.87 -12.67 -3.65
N MET A 24 -16.79 -11.73 -2.71
CA MET A 24 -15.54 -11.27 -2.10
C MET A 24 -15.51 -11.67 -0.61
N PRO A 25 -14.32 -11.88 -0.02
CA PRO A 25 -14.21 -12.25 1.39
C PRO A 25 -14.83 -11.25 2.35
N GLY A 26 -15.44 -11.78 3.42
CA GLY A 26 -16.13 -10.99 4.45
C GLY A 26 -17.45 -10.39 3.98
N THR A 27 -18.24 -9.88 4.92
CA THR A 27 -19.55 -9.26 4.67
C THR A 27 -19.54 -7.75 4.90
N ARG A 28 -18.46 -7.20 5.47
CA ARG A 28 -18.36 -5.78 5.82
C ARG A 28 -18.59 -4.85 4.62
N TRP A 29 -18.01 -5.18 3.47
CA TRP A 29 -18.18 -4.40 2.25
C TRP A 29 -19.63 -4.37 1.75
N ILE A 30 -20.39 -5.45 1.97
CA ILE A 30 -21.84 -5.53 1.70
C ILE A 30 -22.59 -4.63 2.67
N ASN A 31 -22.31 -4.76 3.97
CA ASN A 31 -22.96 -3.99 5.04
C ASN A 31 -22.80 -2.48 4.83
N LEU A 32 -21.60 -2.02 4.49
CA LEU A 32 -21.31 -0.61 4.19
C LEU A 32 -22.12 -0.07 3.00
N LEU A 33 -22.44 -0.91 2.02
CA LEU A 33 -23.27 -0.54 0.88
C LEU A 33 -24.76 -0.51 1.26
N ILE A 34 -25.28 -1.56 1.91
CA ILE A 34 -26.71 -1.67 2.23
C ILE A 34 -27.15 -0.61 3.26
N GLU A 35 -26.29 -0.27 4.23
CA GLU A 35 -26.52 0.81 5.19
C GLU A 35 -26.67 2.17 4.50
N GLN A 36 -26.18 2.29 3.26
CA GLN A 36 -26.24 3.49 2.44
C GLN A 36 -27.27 3.37 1.32
N ASP A 37 -28.29 2.53 1.50
CA ASP A 37 -29.42 2.35 0.59
C ASP A 37 -28.98 1.82 -0.80
N CYS A 38 -27.92 1.01 -0.83
CA CYS A 38 -27.56 0.25 -2.01
C CYS A 38 -28.22 -1.12 -1.99
N ARG A 39 -28.80 -1.50 -3.12
CA ARG A 39 -29.09 -2.89 -3.49
C ARG A 39 -27.82 -3.51 -4.07
N VAL A 40 -27.31 -4.55 -3.42
CA VAL A 40 -26.08 -5.23 -3.83
C VAL A 40 -26.45 -6.55 -4.50
N GLU A 41 -26.03 -6.72 -5.75
CA GLU A 41 -26.12 -8.01 -6.45
C GLU A 41 -24.73 -8.61 -6.60
N ILE A 42 -24.59 -9.88 -6.26
CA ILE A 42 -23.32 -10.62 -6.31
C ILE A 42 -23.50 -11.77 -7.28
N CYS A 43 -22.68 -11.81 -8.33
CA CYS A 43 -22.70 -12.93 -9.26
C CYS A 43 -22.22 -14.22 -8.58
N THR A 44 -23.01 -15.29 -8.69
CA THR A 44 -22.73 -16.62 -8.09
C THR A 44 -22.42 -17.69 -9.14
N GLU A 45 -22.21 -17.28 -10.40
CA GLU A 45 -21.77 -18.21 -11.45
C GLU A 45 -20.46 -18.90 -11.08
N LYS A 46 -20.42 -20.22 -11.32
CA LYS A 46 -19.26 -21.07 -11.04
C LYS A 46 -18.07 -20.80 -11.96
N LYS A 47 -18.29 -20.11 -13.10
CA LYS A 47 -17.24 -19.75 -14.06
C LYS A 47 -16.20 -18.87 -13.38
N THR A 48 -14.91 -19.21 -13.45
CA THR A 48 -13.86 -18.45 -12.74
C THR A 48 -13.74 -17.00 -13.21
N ILE A 49 -13.78 -16.76 -14.52
CA ILE A 49 -13.70 -15.42 -15.14
C ILE A 49 -14.95 -15.21 -15.99
N LEU A 50 -15.70 -14.13 -15.73
CA LEU A 50 -16.90 -13.81 -16.51
C LEU A 50 -16.53 -13.30 -17.91
N SER A 51 -17.34 -13.61 -18.92
CA SER A 51 -17.14 -12.98 -20.24
C SER A 51 -17.70 -11.56 -20.24
N VAL A 52 -17.35 -10.81 -21.27
CA VAL A 52 -17.92 -9.47 -21.52
C VAL A 52 -19.45 -9.54 -21.57
N GLU A 53 -20.02 -10.56 -22.21
CA GLU A 53 -21.47 -10.77 -22.30
C GLU A 53 -22.11 -11.06 -20.93
N ASP A 54 -21.46 -11.89 -20.11
CA ASP A 54 -21.92 -12.20 -18.75
C ASP A 54 -21.97 -10.89 -17.92
N ILE A 55 -20.92 -10.06 -17.99
CA ILE A 55 -20.84 -8.78 -17.27
C ILE A 55 -21.87 -7.78 -17.81
N ILE A 56 -22.08 -7.68 -19.12
CA ILE A 56 -23.14 -6.83 -19.70
C ILE A 56 -24.52 -7.28 -19.23
N SER A 57 -24.77 -8.60 -19.19
CA SER A 57 -26.03 -9.14 -18.68
C SER A 57 -26.23 -8.80 -17.20
N LEU A 58 -25.16 -8.82 -16.39
CA LEU A 58 -25.20 -8.37 -15.00
C LEU A 58 -25.43 -6.87 -14.87
N ILE A 59 -24.81 -6.04 -15.71
CA ILE A 59 -25.03 -4.58 -15.70
C ILE A 59 -26.50 -4.26 -16.03
N GLY A 60 -27.08 -4.91 -17.03
CA GLY A 60 -28.47 -4.70 -17.44
C GLY A 60 -28.75 -3.25 -17.84
N ASN A 61 -30.00 -2.81 -17.64
CA ASN A 61 -30.45 -1.47 -18.07
C ASN A 61 -30.27 -0.37 -17.00
N LYS A 62 -29.98 -0.75 -15.75
CA LYS A 62 -29.78 0.19 -14.64
C LYS A 62 -28.69 -0.37 -13.74
N CYS A 63 -27.61 0.37 -13.54
CA CYS A 63 -26.52 0.01 -12.63
C CYS A 63 -25.80 1.28 -12.21
N ASP A 64 -25.67 1.56 -10.91
CA ASP A 64 -25.00 2.76 -10.41
C ASP A 64 -23.48 2.55 -10.29
N GLY A 65 -23.04 1.32 -10.02
CA GLY A 65 -21.62 0.98 -10.04
C GLY A 65 -21.31 -0.52 -9.99
N VAL A 66 -20.06 -0.84 -10.31
CA VAL A 66 -19.56 -2.22 -10.46
C VAL A 66 -18.29 -2.41 -9.65
N ILE A 67 -18.20 -3.52 -8.93
CA ILE A 67 -16.95 -4.02 -8.34
C ILE A 67 -16.50 -5.23 -9.17
N GLY A 68 -15.38 -5.09 -9.88
CA GLY A 68 -14.83 -6.13 -10.74
C GLY A 68 -13.53 -6.73 -10.24
N GLN A 69 -13.10 -7.78 -10.93
CA GLN A 69 -11.87 -8.52 -10.61
C GLN A 69 -10.72 -8.14 -11.53
N LEU A 70 -9.50 -8.38 -11.06
CA LEU A 70 -8.27 -8.13 -11.84
C LEU A 70 -8.13 -8.99 -13.10
N THR A 71 -8.92 -10.06 -13.19
CA THR A 71 -8.94 -11.02 -14.31
C THR A 71 -9.94 -10.64 -15.41
N GLU A 72 -10.66 -9.53 -15.25
CA GLU A 72 -11.68 -9.08 -16.20
C GLU A 72 -11.14 -7.90 -17.01
N ASP A 73 -11.19 -7.99 -18.35
CA ASP A 73 -10.75 -6.92 -19.23
C ASP A 73 -11.81 -5.82 -19.36
N TRP A 74 -11.58 -4.72 -18.64
CA TRP A 74 -12.45 -3.55 -18.63
C TRP A 74 -12.00 -2.53 -19.68
N GLY A 75 -12.56 -2.68 -20.88
CA GLY A 75 -12.34 -1.78 -22.03
C GLY A 75 -13.59 -0.97 -22.44
N GLU A 76 -13.52 -0.40 -23.64
CA GLU A 76 -14.57 0.41 -24.28
C GLU A 76 -15.98 -0.20 -24.14
N THR A 77 -16.13 -1.48 -24.48
CA THR A 77 -17.43 -2.17 -24.50
C THR A 77 -18.11 -2.18 -23.12
N LEU A 78 -17.36 -2.53 -22.06
CA LEU A 78 -17.91 -2.63 -20.71
C LEU A 78 -18.19 -1.24 -20.11
N PHE A 79 -17.30 -0.27 -20.33
CA PHE A 79 -17.54 1.10 -19.87
C PHE A 79 -18.70 1.78 -20.59
N ALA A 80 -18.86 1.54 -21.89
CA ALA A 80 -20.02 1.99 -22.65
C ALA A 80 -21.33 1.40 -22.11
N ALA A 81 -21.34 0.10 -21.80
CA ALA A 81 -22.50 -0.58 -21.24
C ALA A 81 -22.85 -0.04 -19.85
N LEU A 82 -21.85 0.11 -18.97
CA LEU A 82 -22.04 0.65 -17.63
C LEU A 82 -22.57 2.09 -17.65
N SER A 83 -21.98 2.95 -18.49
CA SER A 83 -22.43 4.34 -18.65
C SER A 83 -23.86 4.43 -19.18
N ARG A 84 -24.22 3.59 -20.15
CA ARG A 84 -25.60 3.49 -20.68
C ARG A 84 -26.61 3.07 -19.62
N ALA A 85 -26.21 2.23 -18.68
CA ALA A 85 -27.02 1.81 -17.53
C ALA A 85 -27.08 2.88 -16.41
N GLY A 86 -26.47 4.06 -16.60
CA GLY A 86 -26.42 5.15 -15.63
C GLY A 86 -25.27 5.06 -14.62
N GLY A 87 -24.33 4.14 -14.85
CA GLY A 87 -23.23 3.86 -13.93
C GLY A 87 -22.19 4.96 -13.86
N LYS A 88 -21.72 5.24 -12.65
CA LYS A 88 -20.78 6.33 -12.36
C LYS A 88 -19.44 5.85 -11.85
N ALA A 89 -19.35 4.58 -11.44
CA ALA A 89 -18.17 4.04 -10.80
C ALA A 89 -17.93 2.57 -11.15
N PHE A 90 -16.68 2.25 -11.42
CA PHE A 90 -16.13 0.92 -11.46
C PHE A 90 -15.00 0.85 -10.44
N SER A 91 -14.92 -0.20 -9.62
CA SER A 91 -13.74 -0.44 -8.78
C SER A 91 -13.14 -1.80 -9.07
N ASN A 92 -11.88 -1.82 -9.45
CA ASN A 92 -11.08 -3.02 -9.61
C ASN A 92 -10.60 -3.49 -8.22
N MET A 93 -10.88 -4.74 -7.85
CA MET A 93 -10.39 -5.35 -6.61
C MET A 93 -8.90 -5.77 -6.76
N ALA A 94 -8.04 -4.80 -7.05
CA ALA A 94 -6.59 -4.96 -7.13
C ALA A 94 -5.86 -3.62 -7.01
N VAL A 95 -4.54 -3.67 -6.83
CA VAL A 95 -3.69 -2.47 -6.89
C VAL A 95 -3.33 -2.13 -8.32
N GLY A 96 -2.75 -3.09 -9.04
CA GLY A 96 -2.48 -2.94 -10.47
C GLY A 96 -3.78 -3.04 -11.27
N TYR A 97 -3.86 -2.27 -12.35
CA TYR A 97 -5.06 -2.11 -13.17
C TYR A 97 -4.72 -2.26 -14.66
N ASN A 98 -3.77 -3.16 -14.99
CA ASN A 98 -3.39 -3.47 -16.37
C ASN A 98 -4.59 -3.98 -17.21
N ASN A 99 -5.58 -4.57 -16.55
CA ASN A 99 -6.84 -5.04 -17.12
C ASN A 99 -7.87 -3.92 -17.35
N VAL A 100 -7.54 -2.65 -17.06
CA VAL A 100 -8.50 -1.53 -17.10
C VAL A 100 -8.03 -0.44 -18.06
N ASP A 101 -8.80 -0.19 -19.11
CA ASP A 101 -8.60 0.96 -20.00
C ASP A 101 -9.16 2.23 -19.35
N VAL A 102 -8.26 2.95 -18.69
CA VAL A 102 -8.58 4.21 -18.02
C VAL A 102 -9.03 5.30 -19.01
N ASN A 103 -8.57 5.27 -20.26
CA ASN A 103 -8.97 6.26 -21.26
C ASN A 103 -10.40 6.02 -21.73
N ALA A 104 -10.79 4.75 -21.93
CA ALA A 104 -12.18 4.39 -22.19
C ALA A 104 -13.08 4.83 -21.02
N ALA A 105 -12.69 4.56 -19.78
CA ALA A 105 -13.46 5.01 -18.61
C ALA A 105 -13.65 6.54 -18.58
N ASN A 106 -12.62 7.31 -18.92
CA ASN A 106 -12.69 8.77 -19.02
C ASN A 106 -13.71 9.22 -20.08
N LYS A 107 -13.67 8.61 -21.28
CA LYS A 107 -14.61 8.90 -22.37
C LYS A 107 -16.06 8.73 -21.94
N TYR A 108 -16.33 7.75 -21.08
CA TYR A 108 -17.67 7.45 -20.57
C TYR A 108 -18.01 8.09 -19.23
N GLY A 109 -17.12 8.92 -18.66
CA GLY A 109 -17.34 9.62 -17.40
C GLY A 109 -17.41 8.71 -16.17
N VAL A 110 -16.85 7.49 -16.25
CA VAL A 110 -16.86 6.50 -15.17
C VAL A 110 -15.62 6.68 -14.30
N ALA A 111 -15.81 6.83 -12.98
CA ALA A 111 -14.72 6.82 -12.02
C ALA A 111 -14.17 5.40 -11.86
N VAL A 112 -12.85 5.26 -11.93
CA VAL A 112 -12.16 3.97 -11.78
C VAL A 112 -11.45 3.94 -10.43
N GLY A 113 -11.88 3.07 -9.55
CA GLY A 113 -11.24 2.79 -8.26
C GLY A 113 -10.32 1.58 -8.31
N ASN A 114 -9.33 1.57 -7.43
CA ASN A 114 -8.44 0.44 -7.13
C ASN A 114 -8.19 0.36 -5.61
N THR A 115 -7.42 -0.63 -5.13
CA THR A 115 -7.27 -0.92 -3.69
C THR A 115 -5.82 -0.82 -3.16
N PRO A 116 -5.12 0.31 -3.29
CA PRO A 116 -3.77 0.54 -2.73
C PRO A 116 -3.76 0.59 -1.20
N GLY A 117 -2.55 0.54 -0.63
CA GLY A 117 -2.32 0.67 0.82
C GLY A 117 -2.56 -0.60 1.65
N VAL A 118 -3.42 -1.52 1.21
CA VAL A 118 -3.88 -2.66 2.03
C VAL A 118 -3.13 -3.99 1.80
N LEU A 119 -2.27 -4.08 0.79
CA LEU A 119 -1.57 -5.33 0.41
C LEU A 119 -0.05 -5.26 0.44
N THR A 120 0.51 -4.12 0.86
CA THR A 120 1.96 -3.88 0.80
C THR A 120 2.73 -4.91 1.62
N GLU A 121 2.37 -5.08 2.88
CA GLU A 121 3.05 -6.00 3.79
C GLU A 121 2.80 -7.45 3.37
N THR A 122 1.55 -7.86 3.13
CA THR A 122 1.23 -9.24 2.74
C THR A 122 1.92 -9.69 1.45
N THR A 123 2.07 -8.81 0.46
CA THR A 123 2.81 -9.14 -0.77
C THR A 123 4.31 -9.27 -0.50
N ALA A 124 4.87 -8.39 0.34
CA ALA A 124 6.27 -8.46 0.74
C ALA A 124 6.56 -9.70 1.59
N GLU A 125 5.65 -10.08 2.49
CA GLU A 125 5.70 -11.30 3.29
C GLU A 125 5.74 -12.55 2.41
N LEU A 126 4.90 -12.62 1.37
CA LEU A 126 4.96 -13.74 0.43
C LEU A 126 6.27 -13.76 -0.34
N ALA A 127 6.73 -12.62 -0.87
CA ALA A 127 8.01 -12.55 -1.55
C ALA A 127 9.17 -13.02 -0.66
N ALA A 128 9.22 -12.58 0.60
CA ALA A 128 10.20 -13.05 1.58
C ALA A 128 10.06 -14.55 1.87
N SER A 129 8.82 -15.04 1.98
CA SER A 129 8.53 -16.47 2.18
C SER A 129 9.02 -17.31 1.01
N LEU A 130 8.82 -16.86 -0.23
CA LEU A 130 9.32 -17.53 -1.43
C LEU A 130 10.84 -17.50 -1.52
N SER A 131 11.49 -16.38 -1.16
CA SER A 131 12.94 -16.30 -1.04
C SER A 131 13.49 -17.36 -0.08
N LEU A 132 12.87 -17.51 1.09
CA LEU A 132 13.30 -18.48 2.11
C LEU A 132 12.98 -19.92 1.69
N ALA A 133 11.81 -20.16 1.11
CA ALA A 133 11.40 -21.47 0.63
C ALA A 133 12.37 -21.98 -0.44
N ALA A 134 12.76 -21.12 -1.37
CA ALA A 134 13.77 -21.42 -2.38
C ALA A 134 15.15 -21.63 -1.73
N ALA A 135 15.60 -20.70 -0.88
CA ALA A 135 16.92 -20.79 -0.24
C ALA A 135 17.09 -22.07 0.60
N ARG A 136 16.01 -22.53 1.25
CA ARG A 136 16.02 -23.67 2.17
C ARG A 136 15.42 -24.94 1.58
N ARG A 137 15.12 -24.95 0.27
CA ARG A 137 14.60 -26.12 -0.45
C ARG A 137 13.34 -26.72 0.21
N ILE A 138 12.46 -25.85 0.72
CA ILE A 138 11.35 -26.27 1.59
C ILE A 138 10.37 -27.18 0.85
N VAL A 139 10.02 -26.84 -0.39
CA VAL A 139 9.04 -27.65 -1.16
C VAL A 139 9.60 -29.03 -1.48
N GLU A 140 10.87 -29.11 -1.93
CA GLU A 140 11.53 -30.40 -2.17
C GLU A 140 11.56 -31.27 -0.91
N ALA A 141 11.85 -30.66 0.25
CA ALA A 141 11.91 -31.36 1.53
C ALA A 141 10.52 -31.80 2.04
N ASP A 142 9.48 -30.98 1.83
CA ASP A 142 8.09 -31.34 2.17
C ASP A 142 7.61 -32.53 1.34
N GLU A 143 7.82 -32.49 0.02
CA GLU A 143 7.48 -33.60 -0.87
C GLU A 143 8.20 -34.90 -0.47
N PHE A 144 9.50 -34.82 -0.20
CA PHE A 144 10.31 -35.95 0.25
C PHE A 144 9.80 -36.56 1.56
N MET A 145 9.46 -35.72 2.54
CA MET A 145 8.91 -36.16 3.83
C MET A 145 7.54 -36.83 3.67
N ARG A 146 6.63 -36.22 2.89
CA ARG A 146 5.28 -36.77 2.63
C ARG A 146 5.32 -38.08 1.85
N ALA A 147 6.32 -38.26 0.99
CA ALA A 147 6.55 -39.50 0.27
C ALA A 147 7.08 -40.64 1.16
N GLY A 148 7.36 -40.39 2.44
CA GLY A 148 7.88 -41.41 3.37
C GLY A 148 9.33 -41.79 3.10
N LEU A 149 10.10 -40.93 2.43
CA LEU A 149 11.51 -41.19 2.07
C LEU A 149 12.51 -40.80 3.16
N TYR A 150 12.03 -40.22 4.27
CA TYR A 150 12.89 -39.75 5.35
C TYR A 150 13.26 -40.88 6.33
N ASP A 151 14.43 -41.47 6.12
CA ASP A 151 14.99 -42.51 6.99
C ASP A 151 15.80 -41.97 8.18
N GLY A 152 16.13 -40.67 8.17
CA GLY A 152 16.91 -40.03 9.24
C GLY A 152 17.69 -38.81 8.76
N TRP A 153 18.27 -38.07 9.72
CA TRP A 153 19.08 -36.90 9.42
C TRP A 153 20.42 -37.30 8.79
N LEU A 154 20.79 -36.62 7.70
CA LEU A 154 22.10 -36.74 7.07
C LEU A 154 22.70 -35.35 6.83
N PRO A 155 24.03 -35.16 6.97
CA PRO A 155 24.68 -33.85 6.79
C PRO A 155 24.46 -33.19 5.42
N HIS A 156 24.14 -33.97 4.39
CA HIS A 156 24.00 -33.51 3.00
C HIS A 156 22.53 -33.42 2.53
N LEU A 157 21.57 -33.82 3.38
CA LEU A 157 20.16 -33.85 3.01
C LEU A 157 19.59 -32.43 2.92
N PHE A 158 19.15 -32.03 1.72
CA PHE A 158 18.58 -30.70 1.42
C PHE A 158 19.40 -29.51 1.91
N VAL A 159 20.72 -29.57 1.82
CA VAL A 159 21.58 -28.40 2.10
C VAL A 159 21.17 -27.24 1.20
N GLY A 160 20.89 -26.10 1.82
CA GLY A 160 20.46 -24.86 1.18
C GLY A 160 21.34 -23.67 1.57
N ASN A 161 20.92 -22.48 1.19
CA ASN A 161 21.73 -21.27 1.29
C ASN A 161 21.45 -20.51 2.59
N LEU A 162 22.52 -20.14 3.31
CA LEU A 162 22.43 -19.22 4.43
C LEU A 162 22.39 -17.78 3.91
N LEU A 163 21.30 -17.05 4.18
CA LEU A 163 21.13 -15.68 3.70
C LEU A 163 21.90 -14.64 4.52
N LYS A 164 22.27 -14.94 5.78
CA LYS A 164 22.96 -13.98 6.65
C LYS A 164 24.27 -13.49 6.02
N GLY A 165 24.41 -12.17 5.89
CA GLY A 165 25.59 -11.53 5.28
C GLY A 165 25.63 -11.55 3.75
N GLN A 166 24.68 -12.21 3.09
CA GLN A 166 24.53 -12.16 1.64
C GLN A 166 23.87 -10.84 1.19
N THR A 167 23.78 -10.62 -0.12
CA THR A 167 23.21 -9.41 -0.71
C THR A 167 21.81 -9.67 -1.28
N VAL A 168 20.81 -8.93 -0.79
CA VAL A 168 19.48 -8.86 -1.40
C VAL A 168 19.44 -7.75 -2.44
N GLY A 169 19.04 -8.11 -3.65
CA GLY A 169 18.77 -7.26 -4.79
C GLY A 169 17.27 -6.92 -4.90
N VAL A 170 16.93 -5.64 -5.01
CA VAL A 170 15.54 -5.20 -5.22
C VAL A 170 15.44 -4.37 -6.49
N ILE A 171 14.65 -4.84 -7.45
CA ILE A 171 14.34 -4.12 -8.69
C ILE A 171 12.92 -3.54 -8.55
N GLY A 172 12.83 -2.23 -8.40
CA GLY A 172 11.60 -1.53 -8.00
C GLY A 172 11.53 -1.35 -6.47
N ALA A 173 12.14 -0.27 -5.96
CA ALA A 173 12.14 0.10 -4.55
C ALA A 173 10.92 0.95 -4.17
N GLY A 174 9.75 0.65 -4.77
CA GLY A 174 8.45 1.18 -4.38
C GLY A 174 8.00 0.70 -3.00
N ARG A 175 6.70 0.75 -2.71
CA ARG A 175 6.18 0.39 -1.36
C ARG A 175 6.45 -1.07 -1.01
N ILE A 176 6.09 -1.99 -1.91
CA ILE A 176 6.25 -3.43 -1.71
C ILE A 176 7.73 -3.80 -1.69
N GLY A 177 8.50 -3.36 -2.69
CA GLY A 177 9.95 -3.65 -2.74
C GLY A 177 10.70 -3.08 -1.53
N SER A 178 10.31 -1.90 -1.03
CA SER A 178 10.88 -1.36 0.22
C SER A 178 10.48 -2.18 1.44
N ALA A 179 9.23 -2.64 1.55
CA ALA A 179 8.80 -3.50 2.66
C ALA A 179 9.55 -4.84 2.64
N TYR A 180 9.66 -5.48 1.47
CA TYR A 180 10.45 -6.69 1.26
C TYR A 180 11.93 -6.46 1.63
N ALA A 181 12.56 -5.39 1.13
CA ALA A 181 13.94 -5.05 1.46
C ALA A 181 14.16 -4.95 2.98
N ARG A 182 13.24 -4.27 3.69
CA ARG A 182 13.31 -4.14 5.16
C ARG A 182 13.23 -5.50 5.85
N MET A 183 12.31 -6.37 5.44
CA MET A 183 12.21 -7.73 5.98
C MET A 183 13.49 -8.52 5.77
N MET A 184 14.08 -8.44 4.57
CA MET A 184 15.32 -9.17 4.24
C MET A 184 16.54 -8.62 5.01
N VAL A 185 16.63 -7.31 5.15
CA VAL A 185 17.72 -6.65 5.89
C VAL A 185 17.59 -6.89 7.40
N GLU A 186 16.42 -6.65 7.99
CA GLU A 186 16.22 -6.73 9.44
C GLU A 186 16.07 -8.17 9.94
N GLY A 187 15.32 -9.00 9.21
CA GLY A 187 15.07 -10.39 9.59
C GLY A 187 16.27 -11.31 9.30
N PHE A 188 16.99 -11.06 8.21
CA PHE A 188 18.05 -11.97 7.73
C PHE A 188 19.43 -11.34 7.65
N LYS A 189 19.60 -10.07 8.05
CA LYS A 189 20.90 -9.38 8.11
C LYS A 189 21.63 -9.43 6.76
N MET A 190 20.88 -9.22 5.69
CA MET A 190 21.40 -9.11 4.33
C MET A 190 21.83 -7.67 4.04
N ASN A 191 22.86 -7.50 3.21
CA ASN A 191 23.16 -6.22 2.58
C ASN A 191 22.13 -5.92 1.49
N LEU A 192 21.81 -4.66 1.25
CA LEU A 192 20.86 -4.24 0.23
C LEU A 192 21.57 -3.67 -0.99
N ILE A 193 21.24 -4.15 -2.18
CA ILE A 193 21.44 -3.42 -3.43
C ILE A 193 20.08 -3.23 -4.10
N TYR A 194 19.79 -2.02 -4.59
CA TYR A 194 18.50 -1.77 -5.25
C TYR A 194 18.63 -0.92 -6.49
N TYR A 195 17.74 -1.16 -7.45
CA TYR A 195 17.58 -0.33 -8.64
C TYR A 195 16.13 0.18 -8.72
N ASP A 196 15.99 1.49 -8.88
CA ASP A 196 14.73 2.17 -9.13
C ASP A 196 15.02 3.49 -9.87
N LEU A 197 14.09 3.92 -10.72
CA LEU A 197 14.15 5.22 -11.40
C LEU A 197 14.23 6.37 -10.39
N TYR A 198 13.58 6.22 -9.23
CA TYR A 198 13.58 7.22 -8.17
C TYR A 198 14.37 6.75 -6.95
N GLN A 199 15.03 7.69 -6.27
CA GLN A 199 15.77 7.38 -5.05
C GLN A 199 14.82 7.02 -3.90
N SER A 200 15.07 5.92 -3.20
CA SER A 200 14.26 5.48 -2.05
C SER A 200 14.86 5.97 -0.73
N THR A 201 14.88 7.29 -0.51
CA THR A 201 15.52 7.91 0.67
C THR A 201 15.02 7.34 2.01
N ARG A 202 13.76 6.90 2.09
CA ARG A 202 13.21 6.31 3.33
C ARG A 202 13.81 4.92 3.60
N LEU A 203 13.98 4.11 2.55
CA LEU A 203 14.61 2.79 2.67
C LEU A 203 16.10 2.94 3.03
N GLU A 204 16.80 3.86 2.37
CA GLU A 204 18.21 4.16 2.63
C GLU A 204 18.44 4.55 4.10
N LYS A 205 17.66 5.51 4.62
CA LYS A 205 17.72 5.93 6.02
C LYS A 205 17.44 4.78 6.99
N PHE A 206 16.48 3.91 6.65
CA PHE A 206 16.16 2.75 7.47
C PHE A 206 17.36 1.79 7.56
N VAL A 207 17.96 1.42 6.42
CA VAL A 207 19.10 0.48 6.42
C VAL A 207 20.31 1.09 7.11
N THR A 208 20.59 2.39 6.91
CA THR A 208 21.66 3.08 7.66
C THR A 208 21.43 3.00 9.17
N ALA A 209 20.24 3.35 9.66
CA ALA A 209 19.93 3.32 11.09
C ALA A 209 20.01 1.90 11.68
N TYR A 210 19.55 0.89 10.93
CA TYR A 210 19.65 -0.50 11.35
C TYR A 210 21.11 -1.00 11.38
N GLY A 211 21.93 -0.61 10.40
CA GLY A 211 23.36 -0.90 10.39
C GLY A 211 24.10 -0.29 11.58
N GLU A 212 23.76 0.95 11.96
CA GLU A 212 24.26 1.60 13.17
C GLU A 212 23.83 0.88 14.45
N PHE A 213 22.56 0.44 14.52
CA PHE A 213 22.04 -0.36 15.62
C PHE A 213 22.81 -1.68 15.77
N LEU A 214 23.02 -2.44 14.69
CA LEU A 214 23.81 -3.68 14.72
C LEU A 214 25.22 -3.43 15.22
N LYS A 215 25.89 -2.39 14.70
CA LYS A 215 27.24 -1.99 15.13
C LYS A 215 27.29 -1.66 16.62
N SER A 216 26.28 -0.94 17.14
CA SER A 216 26.21 -0.58 18.56
C SER A 216 26.04 -1.79 19.49
N ASN A 217 25.51 -2.90 18.96
CA ASN A 217 25.36 -4.17 19.67
C ASN A 217 26.53 -5.15 19.45
N GLY A 218 27.62 -4.70 18.80
CA GLY A 218 28.77 -5.57 18.49
C GLY A 218 28.53 -6.57 17.36
N GLU A 219 27.47 -6.38 16.58
CA GLU A 219 27.17 -7.20 15.40
C GLU A 219 27.80 -6.62 14.12
N GLN A 220 27.98 -7.46 13.11
CA GLN A 220 28.39 -7.00 11.78
C GLN A 220 27.30 -6.10 11.18
N PRO A 221 27.62 -4.85 10.79
CA PRO A 221 26.63 -3.97 10.20
C PRO A 221 26.24 -4.45 8.80
N VAL A 222 25.06 -4.03 8.37
CA VAL A 222 24.59 -4.18 6.99
C VAL A 222 24.68 -2.85 6.27
N TYR A 223 24.85 -2.91 4.95
CA TYR A 223 24.99 -1.74 4.10
C TYR A 223 23.93 -1.71 3.01
N TRP A 224 23.76 -0.55 2.39
CA TRP A 224 22.94 -0.42 1.19
C TRP A 224 23.69 0.28 0.06
N LYS A 225 23.31 -0.05 -1.18
CA LYS A 225 23.79 0.59 -2.40
C LYS A 225 22.62 0.79 -3.36
N ARG A 226 22.48 2.02 -3.89
CA ARG A 226 21.62 2.25 -5.06
C ARG A 226 22.46 1.95 -6.30
N ALA A 227 22.05 0.94 -7.05
CA ALA A 227 22.68 0.58 -8.30
C ALA A 227 22.43 1.65 -9.37
N SER A 228 23.44 1.86 -10.21
CA SER A 228 23.39 2.73 -11.39
C SER A 228 22.55 2.13 -12.52
N SER A 229 22.44 0.80 -12.54
CA SER A 229 21.71 0.02 -13.54
C SER A 229 21.10 -1.24 -12.92
N MET A 230 20.12 -1.82 -13.59
CA MET A 230 19.57 -3.12 -13.20
C MET A 230 20.63 -4.22 -13.23
N ASP A 231 21.47 -4.26 -14.27
CA ASP A 231 22.51 -5.27 -14.43
C ASP A 231 23.47 -5.37 -13.23
N GLU A 232 23.75 -4.24 -12.59
CA GLU A 232 24.58 -4.19 -11.39
C GLU A 232 23.92 -4.94 -10.22
N VAL A 233 22.58 -4.83 -10.07
CA VAL A 233 21.81 -5.65 -9.11
C VAL A 233 21.92 -7.12 -9.47
N LEU A 234 21.71 -7.48 -10.75
CA LEU A 234 21.71 -8.87 -11.20
C LEU A 234 23.05 -9.58 -10.97
N ARG A 235 24.17 -8.89 -11.19
CA ARG A 235 25.51 -9.44 -10.98
C ARG A 235 25.90 -9.57 -9.51
N GLU A 236 25.50 -8.61 -8.67
CA GLU A 236 25.98 -8.52 -7.28
C GLU A 236 25.09 -9.23 -6.26
N ALA A 237 23.78 -9.34 -6.50
CA ALA A 237 22.84 -9.91 -5.55
C ALA A 237 22.83 -11.45 -5.53
N ASP A 238 22.60 -12.01 -4.35
CA ASP A 238 22.39 -13.45 -4.13
C ASP A 238 20.90 -13.80 -4.16
N VAL A 239 20.03 -12.88 -3.72
CA VAL A 239 18.57 -13.00 -3.81
C VAL A 239 18.02 -11.76 -4.48
N ILE A 240 17.38 -11.89 -5.65
CA ILE A 240 16.80 -10.80 -6.42
C ILE A 240 15.28 -10.89 -6.34
N SER A 241 14.61 -9.81 -5.93
CA SER A 241 13.14 -9.72 -5.96
C SER A 241 12.65 -8.61 -6.86
N LEU A 242 11.69 -8.95 -7.73
CA LEU A 242 11.09 -8.06 -8.71
C LEU A 242 9.83 -7.41 -8.15
N HIS A 243 9.81 -6.08 -8.14
CA HIS A 243 8.64 -5.25 -7.80
C HIS A 243 8.39 -4.07 -8.78
N PRO A 244 8.70 -4.17 -10.09
CA PRO A 244 8.37 -3.10 -11.02
C PRO A 244 6.87 -3.04 -11.31
N VAL A 245 6.41 -1.89 -11.82
CA VAL A 245 5.13 -1.82 -12.54
C VAL A 245 5.33 -2.46 -13.91
N LEU A 246 4.37 -3.25 -14.40
CA LEU A 246 4.41 -3.78 -15.76
C LEU A 246 3.95 -2.72 -16.77
N ASP A 247 4.86 -2.35 -17.66
CA ASP A 247 4.65 -1.54 -18.84
C ASP A 247 5.61 -1.98 -19.97
N LYS A 248 5.67 -1.23 -21.07
CA LYS A 248 6.53 -1.59 -22.21
C LYS A 248 8.03 -1.66 -21.87
N THR A 249 8.48 -0.92 -20.86
CA THR A 249 9.89 -0.84 -20.45
C THR A 249 10.30 -1.95 -19.49
N THR A 250 9.32 -2.62 -18.87
CA THR A 250 9.53 -3.69 -17.88
C THR A 250 9.02 -5.04 -18.36
N TYR A 251 8.42 -5.10 -19.55
CA TYR A 251 8.09 -6.34 -20.24
C TYR A 251 9.37 -7.11 -20.60
N HIS A 252 9.45 -8.38 -20.20
CA HIS A 252 10.63 -9.24 -20.33
C HIS A 252 11.92 -8.57 -19.85
N LEU A 253 11.80 -7.78 -18.79
CA LEU A 253 12.92 -7.16 -18.10
C LEU A 253 13.97 -8.19 -17.68
N ILE A 254 13.52 -9.38 -17.28
CA ILE A 254 14.37 -10.55 -17.08
C ILE A 254 14.21 -11.47 -18.29
N ASN A 255 15.18 -11.42 -19.19
CA ASN A 255 15.27 -12.27 -20.37
C ASN A 255 16.49 -13.20 -20.28
N LYS A 256 16.78 -13.93 -21.37
CA LYS A 256 17.92 -14.85 -21.46
C LYS A 256 19.25 -14.20 -21.11
N GLU A 257 19.50 -12.99 -21.62
CA GLU A 257 20.73 -12.25 -21.38
C GLU A 257 20.82 -11.80 -19.91
N SER A 258 19.74 -11.29 -19.35
CA SER A 258 19.67 -10.90 -17.94
C SER A 258 19.93 -12.09 -17.02
N LEU A 259 19.28 -13.24 -17.26
CA LEU A 259 19.47 -14.47 -16.49
C LEU A 259 20.93 -14.95 -16.53
N ALA A 260 21.59 -14.85 -17.69
CA ALA A 260 22.99 -15.26 -17.83
C ALA A 260 23.98 -14.40 -17.04
N THR A 261 23.60 -13.18 -16.63
CA THR A 261 24.45 -12.28 -15.83
C THR A 261 24.36 -12.53 -14.32
N MET A 262 23.34 -13.27 -13.88
CA MET A 262 23.12 -13.55 -12.47
C MET A 262 24.15 -14.56 -11.93
N LYS A 263 24.31 -14.59 -10.60
CA LYS A 263 25.13 -15.62 -9.94
C LYS A 263 24.53 -17.01 -10.20
N LYS A 264 25.40 -18.01 -10.34
CA LYS A 264 24.98 -19.42 -10.58
C LYS A 264 24.04 -19.99 -9.54
N GLU A 265 24.11 -19.49 -8.30
CA GLU A 265 23.28 -19.91 -7.17
C GLU A 265 22.25 -18.84 -6.76
N ALA A 266 22.02 -17.84 -7.61
CA ALA A 266 21.09 -16.77 -7.31
C ALA A 266 19.66 -17.31 -7.13
N ILE A 267 18.90 -16.59 -6.32
CA ILE A 267 17.47 -16.82 -6.13
C ILE A 267 16.71 -15.66 -6.76
N LEU A 268 15.86 -15.94 -7.74
CA LEU A 268 15.01 -14.93 -8.38
C LEU A 268 13.56 -15.05 -7.88
N VAL A 269 12.99 -13.97 -7.37
CA VAL A 269 11.61 -13.93 -6.85
C VAL A 269 10.77 -12.95 -7.64
N ASN A 270 9.55 -13.39 -8.02
CA ASN A 270 8.59 -12.54 -8.68
C ASN A 270 7.19 -12.68 -8.07
N CYS A 271 6.78 -11.64 -7.35
CA CYS A 271 5.39 -11.42 -6.89
C CYS A 271 4.81 -10.13 -7.48
N SER A 272 5.32 -9.69 -8.63
CA SER A 272 4.90 -8.46 -9.29
C SER A 272 3.92 -8.76 -10.42
N ARG A 273 4.43 -9.06 -11.63
CA ARG A 273 3.68 -9.48 -12.81
C ARG A 273 4.49 -10.52 -13.58
N GLY A 274 3.81 -11.54 -14.10
CA GLY A 274 4.43 -12.63 -14.86
C GLY A 274 5.26 -12.14 -16.05
N PRO A 275 4.70 -11.31 -16.96
CA PRO A 275 5.40 -10.82 -18.15
C PRO A 275 6.63 -9.94 -17.90
N VAL A 276 7.02 -9.70 -16.65
CA VAL A 276 8.33 -9.09 -16.33
C VAL A 276 9.46 -10.06 -16.64
N ILE A 277 9.19 -11.37 -16.62
CA ILE A 277 10.14 -12.42 -16.96
C ILE A 277 9.73 -13.04 -18.30
N ASP A 278 10.69 -13.23 -19.21
CA ASP A 278 10.54 -14.19 -20.31
C ASP A 278 10.56 -15.59 -19.70
N GLU A 279 9.37 -16.17 -19.51
CA GLU A 279 9.23 -17.41 -18.77
C GLU A 279 9.78 -18.62 -19.55
N VAL A 280 9.83 -18.56 -20.89
CA VAL A 280 10.49 -19.59 -21.72
C VAL A 280 12.00 -19.57 -21.45
N ALA A 281 12.62 -18.40 -21.47
CA ALA A 281 14.03 -18.26 -21.13
C ALA A 281 14.32 -18.70 -19.68
N LEU A 282 13.41 -18.44 -18.75
CA LEU A 282 13.53 -18.89 -17.37
C LEU A 282 13.56 -20.42 -17.26
N VAL A 283 12.63 -21.12 -17.92
CA VAL A 283 12.58 -22.58 -17.91
C VAL A 283 13.87 -23.18 -18.48
N GLU A 284 14.38 -22.63 -19.59
CA GLU A 284 15.67 -23.07 -20.15
C GLU A 284 16.83 -22.85 -19.16
N HIS A 285 16.85 -21.70 -18.49
CA HIS A 285 17.89 -21.37 -17.52
C HIS A 285 17.85 -22.30 -16.30
N LEU A 286 16.66 -22.59 -15.76
CA LEU A 286 16.48 -23.50 -14.62
C LEU A 286 16.98 -24.92 -14.92
N LYS A 287 16.74 -25.42 -16.14
CA LYS A 287 17.22 -26.74 -16.59
C LYS A 287 18.75 -26.80 -16.66
N GLN A 288 19.38 -25.72 -17.12
CA GLN A 288 20.83 -25.66 -17.31
C GLN A 288 21.58 -25.36 -16.00
N ASN A 289 20.92 -24.78 -14.99
CA ASN A 289 21.55 -24.32 -13.76
C ASN A 289 20.83 -24.90 -12.52
N PRO A 290 21.16 -26.13 -12.08
CA PRO A 290 20.48 -26.79 -10.96
C PRO A 290 20.57 -26.07 -9.61
N MET A 291 21.54 -25.15 -9.46
CA MET A 291 21.73 -24.35 -8.24
C MET A 291 21.04 -22.99 -8.29
N PHE A 292 20.65 -22.52 -9.47
CA PHE A 292 19.81 -21.33 -9.61
C PHE A 292 18.40 -21.69 -9.17
N ARG A 293 17.73 -20.80 -8.42
CA ARG A 293 16.40 -21.08 -7.87
C ARG A 293 15.44 -19.94 -8.11
N VAL A 294 14.16 -20.26 -8.16
CA VAL A 294 13.10 -19.25 -8.30
C VAL A 294 11.99 -19.40 -7.26
N GLY A 295 11.36 -18.27 -6.93
CA GLY A 295 10.10 -18.20 -6.21
C GLY A 295 9.09 -17.38 -7.01
N LEU A 296 8.05 -18.01 -7.53
CA LEU A 296 7.10 -17.41 -8.48
C LEU A 296 5.69 -17.43 -7.91
N ASP A 297 5.07 -16.25 -7.86
CA ASP A 297 3.64 -16.09 -7.57
C ASP A 297 2.82 -15.76 -8.82
N VAL A 298 3.46 -15.33 -9.90
CA VAL A 298 2.81 -14.80 -11.10
C VAL A 298 3.45 -15.36 -12.37
N PHE A 299 2.66 -15.52 -13.43
CA PHE A 299 3.06 -16.20 -14.68
C PHE A 299 2.69 -15.39 -15.91
N GLU A 300 3.44 -15.56 -17.00
CA GLU A 300 3.26 -14.75 -18.21
C GLU A 300 1.85 -14.92 -18.82
N ASP A 301 1.38 -16.17 -18.89
CA ASP A 301 0.11 -16.55 -19.51
C ASP A 301 -0.91 -17.04 -18.47
N GLU A 302 -0.98 -16.38 -17.30
CA GLU A 302 -1.91 -16.77 -16.22
C GLU A 302 -3.33 -17.08 -16.76
N PRO A 303 -3.92 -18.23 -16.37
CA PRO A 303 -3.53 -19.12 -15.26
C PRO A 303 -2.50 -20.19 -15.62
N PHE A 304 -1.92 -20.16 -16.82
CA PHE A 304 -0.98 -21.17 -17.29
C PHE A 304 0.46 -20.77 -17.02
N MET A 305 1.27 -21.80 -16.74
CA MET A 305 2.72 -21.72 -16.77
C MET A 305 3.22 -22.22 -18.13
N LYS A 306 4.37 -21.73 -18.59
CA LYS A 306 5.08 -22.24 -19.75
C LYS A 306 5.46 -23.72 -19.52
N PRO A 307 5.39 -24.56 -20.56
CA PRO A 307 5.75 -25.96 -20.46
C PRO A 307 7.16 -26.17 -19.91
N GLY A 308 7.32 -27.14 -19.00
CA GLY A 308 8.61 -27.44 -18.40
C GLY A 308 8.85 -26.78 -17.04
N LEU A 309 8.08 -25.76 -16.66
CA LEU A 309 8.25 -25.08 -15.36
C LEU A 309 7.80 -25.95 -14.19
N ALA A 310 6.70 -26.69 -14.35
CA ALA A 310 6.12 -27.53 -13.29
C ALA A 310 7.04 -28.67 -12.84
N GLU A 311 7.96 -29.10 -13.70
CA GLU A 311 8.93 -30.17 -13.43
C GLU A 311 10.21 -29.67 -12.72
N MET A 312 10.39 -28.35 -12.57
CA MET A 312 11.60 -27.76 -12.02
C MET A 312 11.60 -27.81 -10.49
N LYS A 313 12.37 -28.73 -9.90
CA LYS A 313 12.54 -28.85 -8.44
C LYS A 313 13.18 -27.63 -7.78
N ASN A 314 13.93 -26.85 -8.55
CA ASN A 314 14.53 -25.58 -8.16
C ASN A 314 13.57 -24.37 -8.33
N ALA A 315 12.27 -24.61 -8.55
CA ALA A 315 11.24 -23.59 -8.58
C ALA A 315 10.22 -23.80 -7.46
N VAL A 316 9.99 -22.76 -6.66
CA VAL A 316 8.86 -22.66 -5.73
C VAL A 316 7.76 -21.88 -6.44
N ILE A 317 6.57 -22.47 -6.57
CA ILE A 317 5.49 -21.97 -7.43
C ILE A 317 4.21 -21.89 -6.60
N VAL A 318 3.56 -20.72 -6.63
CA VAL A 318 2.25 -20.51 -6.00
C VAL A 318 1.31 -19.72 -6.93
N PRO A 319 -0.01 -19.94 -6.88
CA PRO A 319 -0.96 -19.42 -7.87
C PRO A 319 -1.50 -18.03 -7.50
N HIS A 320 -0.68 -16.98 -7.62
CA HIS A 320 -1.06 -15.57 -7.46
C HIS A 320 -1.77 -15.27 -6.13
N ILE A 321 -1.13 -15.68 -5.04
CA ILE A 321 -1.60 -15.59 -3.67
C ILE A 321 -0.93 -14.46 -2.87
N ALA A 322 -0.14 -13.57 -3.49
CA ALA A 322 0.53 -12.44 -2.81
C ALA A 322 -0.35 -11.62 -1.85
N SER A 323 -1.62 -11.41 -2.21
CA SER A 323 -2.56 -10.65 -1.37
C SER A 323 -3.51 -11.54 -0.57
N ALA A 324 -3.36 -12.86 -0.59
CA ALA A 324 -4.31 -13.83 -0.06
C ALA A 324 -4.24 -14.03 1.47
N SER A 325 -4.12 -12.94 2.22
CA SER A 325 -4.44 -12.94 3.65
C SER A 325 -5.90 -12.53 3.84
N LYS A 326 -6.55 -13.02 4.91
CA LYS A 326 -7.92 -12.64 5.25
C LYS A 326 -8.03 -11.12 5.40
N TRP A 327 -7.16 -10.53 6.19
CA TRP A 327 -7.13 -9.09 6.45
C TRP A 327 -6.99 -8.27 5.16
N THR A 328 -6.08 -8.66 4.27
CA THR A 328 -5.87 -7.95 3.00
C THR A 328 -7.05 -8.10 2.06
N ARG A 329 -7.58 -9.32 1.85
CA ARG A 329 -8.69 -9.51 0.90
C ARG A 329 -9.99 -8.85 1.38
N GLU A 330 -10.31 -8.92 2.67
CA GLU A 330 -11.45 -8.21 3.25
C GLU A 330 -11.26 -6.69 3.20
N GLY A 331 -10.03 -6.22 3.43
CA GLY A 331 -9.70 -4.81 3.29
C GLY A 331 -9.81 -4.31 1.84
N MET A 332 -9.33 -5.09 0.86
CA MET A 332 -9.51 -4.79 -0.56
C MET A 332 -11.00 -4.71 -0.93
N ALA A 333 -11.81 -5.67 -0.49
CA ALA A 333 -13.27 -5.67 -0.73
C ALA A 333 -13.92 -4.41 -0.14
N THR A 334 -13.52 -4.04 1.08
CA THR A 334 -13.96 -2.82 1.76
C THR A 334 -13.62 -1.57 0.96
N LEU A 335 -12.35 -1.40 0.53
CA LEU A 335 -11.93 -0.24 -0.24
C LEU A 335 -12.63 -0.17 -1.61
N ALA A 336 -12.80 -1.31 -2.27
CA ALA A 336 -13.48 -1.36 -3.57
C ALA A 336 -14.95 -0.93 -3.47
N ALA A 337 -15.66 -1.40 -2.44
CA ALA A 337 -17.02 -0.96 -2.16
C ALA A 337 -17.10 0.53 -1.84
N LEU A 338 -16.17 1.05 -1.03
CA LEU A 338 -16.13 2.46 -0.65
C LEU A 338 -15.77 3.39 -1.83
N ASN A 339 -14.99 2.93 -2.81
CA ASN A 339 -14.77 3.68 -4.05
C ASN A 339 -16.08 3.86 -4.84
N VAL A 340 -16.84 2.77 -5.03
CA VAL A 340 -18.12 2.80 -5.73
C VAL A 340 -19.13 3.66 -4.97
N LEU A 341 -19.29 3.39 -3.67
CA LEU A 341 -20.21 4.13 -2.80
C LEU A 341 -19.90 5.61 -2.77
N GLY A 342 -18.63 5.96 -2.54
CA GLY A 342 -18.18 7.34 -2.45
C GLY A 342 -18.54 8.12 -3.72
N LYS A 343 -18.38 7.50 -4.89
CA LYS A 343 -18.75 8.15 -6.14
C LYS A 343 -20.27 8.25 -6.34
N ILE A 344 -21.04 7.24 -5.95
CA ILE A 344 -22.51 7.29 -5.98
C ILE A 344 -23.04 8.43 -5.09
N LYS A 345 -22.43 8.62 -3.92
CA LYS A 345 -22.81 9.66 -2.95
C LYS A 345 -22.20 11.04 -3.21
N GLY A 346 -21.23 11.14 -4.12
CA GLY A 346 -20.54 12.39 -4.43
C GLY A 346 -19.51 12.81 -3.38
N TYR A 347 -18.92 11.84 -2.66
CA TYR A 347 -17.89 12.08 -1.66
C TYR A 347 -16.56 12.54 -2.29
N PRO A 348 -15.76 13.32 -1.54
CA PRO A 348 -14.42 13.72 -1.97
C PRO A 348 -13.49 12.53 -2.16
N ILE A 349 -12.36 12.75 -2.83
CA ILE A 349 -11.32 11.73 -3.00
C ILE A 349 -10.34 11.87 -1.85
N TRP A 350 -9.94 10.72 -1.29
CA TRP A 350 -8.98 10.63 -0.21
C TRP A 350 -7.61 11.19 -0.62
N GLY A 351 -6.97 11.91 0.30
CA GLY A 351 -5.75 12.65 0.00
C GLY A 351 -4.50 11.78 -0.21
N ASP A 352 -4.45 10.60 0.39
CA ASP A 352 -3.36 9.65 0.22
C ASP A 352 -3.90 8.23 0.16
N SER A 353 -4.00 7.70 -1.05
CA SER A 353 -4.54 6.36 -1.32
C SER A 353 -3.74 5.21 -0.68
N ASN A 354 -2.62 5.50 0.00
CA ASN A 354 -1.81 4.51 0.69
C ASN A 354 -2.01 4.49 2.20
N ARG A 355 -2.76 5.45 2.74
CA ARG A 355 -3.11 5.53 4.17
C ARG A 355 -4.57 5.18 4.32
N VAL A 356 -4.84 3.89 4.29
CA VAL A 356 -6.18 3.31 4.20
C VAL A 356 -6.70 2.76 5.52
N GLU A 357 -5.87 2.75 6.56
CA GLU A 357 -6.23 2.30 7.91
C GLU A 357 -7.51 2.95 8.45
N PRO A 358 -7.79 4.26 8.22
CA PRO A 358 -9.05 4.86 8.64
C PRO A 358 -10.29 4.22 8.00
N PHE A 359 -10.21 3.69 6.78
CA PHE A 359 -11.32 2.98 6.14
C PHE A 359 -11.45 1.54 6.67
N LEU A 360 -10.36 0.97 7.16
CA LEU A 360 -10.29 -0.42 7.60
C LEU A 360 -10.57 -0.60 9.09
N ASN A 361 -10.62 0.48 9.88
CA ASN A 361 -11.00 0.40 11.29
C ASN A 361 -12.49 0.03 11.44
N GLU A 362 -12.77 -1.12 12.04
CA GLU A 362 -14.14 -1.63 12.25
C GLU A 362 -14.86 -0.97 13.43
N SER A 363 -14.13 -0.33 14.34
CA SER A 363 -14.69 0.30 15.54
C SER A 363 -15.29 1.68 15.30
N VAL A 364 -15.08 2.27 14.11
CA VAL A 364 -15.60 3.59 13.74
C VAL A 364 -16.11 3.58 12.29
N PRO A 365 -17.10 4.42 11.95
CA PRO A 365 -17.51 4.58 10.56
C PRO A 365 -16.34 5.02 9.67
N PRO A 366 -16.22 4.49 8.43
CA PRO A 366 -15.17 4.91 7.52
C PRO A 366 -15.36 6.40 7.13
N PRO A 367 -14.28 7.09 6.76
CA PRO A 367 -14.38 8.44 6.22
C PRO A 367 -15.34 8.51 5.01
N ALA A 368 -16.13 9.58 4.93
CA ALA A 368 -16.97 9.89 3.78
C ALA A 368 -16.11 10.38 2.60
N ALA A 369 -15.33 9.47 2.02
CA ALA A 369 -14.40 9.73 0.92
C ALA A 369 -14.24 8.48 0.04
N CYS A 370 -13.86 8.67 -1.22
CA CYS A 370 -13.40 7.58 -2.10
C CYS A 370 -11.93 7.26 -1.74
N PRO A 371 -11.61 6.04 -1.27
CA PRO A 371 -10.23 5.69 -0.91
C PRO A 371 -9.20 5.88 -2.03
N SER A 372 -9.56 5.52 -3.26
CA SER A 372 -8.69 5.72 -4.42
C SER A 372 -9.47 5.75 -5.72
N ILE A 373 -9.27 6.81 -6.52
CA ILE A 373 -9.78 6.92 -7.89
C ILE A 373 -8.59 7.21 -8.82
N VAL A 374 -8.26 6.27 -9.71
CA VAL A 374 -7.06 6.37 -10.56
C VAL A 374 -7.18 7.48 -11.61
N ASN A 375 -8.39 7.77 -12.08
CA ASN A 375 -8.67 8.80 -13.08
C ASN A 375 -9.25 10.09 -12.50
N ALA A 376 -9.02 10.36 -11.21
CA ALA A 376 -9.51 11.53 -10.50
C ALA A 376 -9.29 12.85 -11.23
N LYS A 377 -8.07 13.04 -11.76
CA LYS A 377 -7.66 14.27 -12.45
C LYS A 377 -8.46 14.52 -13.73
N ALA A 378 -8.74 13.47 -14.49
CA ALA A 378 -9.47 13.57 -15.76
C ALA A 378 -10.95 13.92 -15.56
N LEU A 379 -11.54 13.54 -14.42
CA LEU A 379 -12.96 13.74 -14.12
C LEU A 379 -13.30 15.11 -13.50
N GLY A 380 -12.34 16.05 -13.41
CA GLY A 380 -12.57 17.46 -13.08
C GLY A 380 -13.11 17.77 -11.67
N ASN A 381 -13.33 16.76 -10.81
CA ASN A 381 -13.91 16.92 -9.47
C ASN A 381 -12.81 16.80 -8.41
N ILE A 382 -12.29 17.92 -7.91
CA ILE A 382 -11.26 17.88 -6.87
C ILE A 382 -11.62 18.80 -5.69
N HIS A 383 -12.32 18.23 -4.72
CA HIS A 383 -12.05 18.52 -3.32
C HIS A 383 -11.25 17.35 -2.75
N VAL A 384 -9.91 17.46 -2.78
CA VAL A 384 -9.05 16.52 -2.03
C VAL A 384 -9.23 16.83 -0.55
N SER A 385 -9.61 15.83 0.26
CA SER A 385 -9.57 15.98 1.71
C SER A 385 -8.13 16.15 2.17
N LYS A 386 -7.76 17.33 2.68
CA LYS A 386 -6.43 17.55 3.28
C LYS A 386 -6.40 16.92 4.67
N HIS A 387 -5.67 15.80 4.83
CA HIS A 387 -5.39 15.22 6.13
C HIS A 387 -4.02 15.68 6.65
N TYR A 388 -4.00 16.12 7.91
CA TYR A 388 -2.80 16.52 8.63
C TYR A 388 -2.42 15.41 9.60
N SER A 389 -1.18 14.90 9.56
CA SER A 389 -0.65 13.96 10.55
C SER A 389 0.20 14.68 11.61
N LEU A 390 -0.01 14.35 12.88
CA LEU A 390 0.80 14.81 14.02
C LEU A 390 1.78 13.69 14.43
N SER A 391 3.07 14.00 14.56
CA SER A 391 4.06 13.12 15.20
C SER A 391 4.49 13.70 16.54
N PHE A 392 4.62 12.84 17.55
CA PHE A 392 5.04 13.21 18.90
C PHE A 392 6.45 12.70 19.19
N SER A 393 7.33 13.54 19.73
CA SER A 393 8.59 13.11 20.34
C SER A 393 8.75 13.75 21.72
N LYS A 394 9.06 12.93 22.73
CA LYS A 394 9.29 13.35 24.11
C LYS A 394 10.78 13.61 24.30
N LEU A 395 11.16 14.86 24.55
CA LEU A 395 12.51 15.20 24.99
C LEU A 395 12.50 15.29 26.52
N GLN A 396 13.19 14.37 27.20
CA GLN A 396 13.40 14.46 28.64
C GLN A 396 14.75 15.12 28.93
N SER A 397 14.73 16.24 29.64
CA SER A 397 15.84 16.67 30.50
C SER A 397 15.26 17.13 31.84
N HIS A 398 16.06 17.00 32.90
CA HIS A 398 15.63 17.26 34.27
C HIS A 398 15.10 18.70 34.38
N ASP A 399 13.84 18.82 34.82
CA ASP A 399 13.04 20.04 35.01
C ASP A 399 12.36 20.70 33.79
N VAL A 400 12.34 20.08 32.59
CA VAL A 400 11.56 20.61 31.45
C VAL A 400 10.84 19.51 30.65
N CYS A 401 9.52 19.64 30.45
CA CYS A 401 8.79 18.89 29.42
C CYS A 401 8.62 19.77 28.17
N ALA A 402 9.32 19.43 27.09
CA ALA A 402 9.16 20.08 25.78
C ALA A 402 8.44 19.12 24.81
N TYR A 403 7.41 19.63 24.12
CA TYR A 403 6.70 18.91 23.06
C TYR A 403 7.02 19.57 21.72
N ASN A 404 7.63 18.81 20.80
CA ASN A 404 7.82 19.25 19.42
C ASN A 404 6.63 18.82 18.57
N PHE A 405 6.05 19.79 17.85
CA PHE A 405 4.99 19.54 16.87
C PHE A 405 5.55 19.80 15.47
N THR A 406 5.70 18.76 14.66
CA THR A 406 6.12 18.89 13.27
C THR A 406 4.93 18.62 12.36
N PHE A 407 4.55 19.61 11.54
CA PHE A 407 3.54 19.47 10.51
C PHE A 407 4.21 19.12 9.19
N ILE A 408 3.79 18.03 8.53
CA ILE A 408 4.29 17.65 7.21
C ILE A 408 3.24 18.02 6.15
N ASN A 409 3.54 19.02 5.32
CA ASN A 409 2.86 19.30 4.06
C ASN A 409 3.92 19.48 2.97
N GLN A 410 3.78 18.80 1.83
CA GLN A 410 4.74 18.89 0.72
C GLN A 410 4.56 20.15 -0.18
N SER A 411 3.70 21.12 0.16
CA SER A 411 3.54 22.31 -0.70
C SER A 411 3.40 23.66 -0.02
N CYS A 412 3.38 23.77 1.31
CA CYS A 412 3.38 25.07 1.99
C CYS A 412 4.12 24.97 3.33
N PHE A 413 5.20 25.72 3.50
CA PHE A 413 5.78 26.00 4.81
C PHE A 413 4.75 26.78 5.66
N LEU A 414 4.21 26.17 6.71
CA LEU A 414 3.31 26.79 7.69
C LEU A 414 3.45 26.08 9.05
N PRO A 415 3.15 26.78 10.16
CA PRO A 415 4.09 27.44 11.06
C PRO A 415 4.85 26.49 12.00
N GLN A 416 6.08 26.87 12.39
CA GLN A 416 6.76 26.29 13.55
C GLN A 416 6.14 26.84 14.84
N VAL A 417 5.60 25.96 15.68
CA VAL A 417 5.15 26.31 17.04
C VAL A 417 6.28 25.96 18.01
N TYR A 418 6.83 26.96 18.70
CA TYR A 418 7.77 26.75 19.80
C TYR A 418 7.05 26.98 21.13
N LEU A 419 7.17 26.04 22.06
CA LEU A 419 6.65 26.13 23.43
C LEU A 419 7.78 26.56 24.37
N PHE A 420 7.56 27.53 25.27
CA PHE A 420 8.52 27.91 26.30
C PHE A 420 7.90 28.03 27.71
N GLN A 421 8.63 27.43 28.66
CA GLN A 421 8.71 27.58 30.13
C GLN A 421 7.45 27.53 31.02
N SER A 422 7.45 26.54 31.92
CA SER A 422 6.70 26.53 33.19
C SER A 422 7.70 26.70 34.34
N TYR A 423 7.50 27.67 35.22
CA TYR A 423 8.27 27.81 36.46
C TYR A 423 7.51 27.18 37.63
N LYS A 424 8.14 26.23 38.33
CA LYS A 424 7.57 25.41 39.40
C LYS A 424 7.12 26.15 40.67
N HIS A 425 7.22 27.49 40.72
CA HIS A 425 7.01 28.28 41.95
C HIS A 425 6.04 29.46 41.85
N GLN A 426 5.26 29.61 40.77
CA GLN A 426 4.15 30.57 40.77
C GLN A 426 2.88 29.94 40.21
N ARG A 427 1.73 30.20 40.86
CA ARG A 427 0.37 29.73 40.49
C ARG A 427 -0.15 30.39 39.20
N SER A 428 0.68 30.45 38.16
CA SER A 428 0.34 31.04 36.86
C SER A 428 1.09 30.35 35.74
N VAL A 429 0.38 29.89 34.72
CA VAL A 429 0.98 29.40 33.47
C VAL A 429 0.91 30.54 32.45
N ARG A 430 2.05 30.94 31.88
CA ARG A 430 2.11 31.90 30.78
C ARG A 430 2.35 31.14 29.48
N VAL A 431 1.45 31.31 28.52
CA VAL A 431 1.56 30.69 27.20
C VAL A 431 1.84 31.78 26.17
N ALA A 432 3.01 31.71 25.53
CA ALA A 432 3.35 32.58 24.40
C ALA A 432 3.21 31.79 23.10
N VAL A 433 2.36 32.25 22.19
CA VAL A 433 2.15 31.62 20.87
C VAL A 433 2.72 32.54 19.81
N ARG A 434 3.79 32.11 19.13
CA ARG A 434 4.33 32.81 17.96
C ARG A 434 3.70 32.24 16.70
N VAL A 435 2.92 33.05 15.98
CA VAL A 435 2.32 32.67 14.70
C VAL A 435 3.07 33.38 13.59
N VAL A 436 3.65 32.62 12.66
CA VAL A 436 4.30 33.14 11.46
C VAL A 436 3.47 32.66 10.26
N SER A 437 2.89 33.59 9.50
CA SER A 437 2.07 33.30 8.31
C SER A 437 2.60 34.06 7.11
N PRO A 438 2.72 33.43 5.92
CA PRO A 438 2.72 34.18 4.68
C PRO A 438 1.33 34.77 4.44
N MET A 439 1.25 35.91 3.75
CA MET A 439 0.02 36.68 3.53
C MET A 439 -1.13 35.83 2.97
N ASN A 440 -2.36 36.12 3.41
CA ASN A 440 -3.67 35.55 3.02
C ASN A 440 -4.24 34.39 3.86
N VAL A 441 -4.14 34.43 5.19
CA VAL A 441 -5.04 33.67 6.07
C VAL A 441 -5.95 34.64 6.84
N LYS A 442 -7.27 34.48 6.73
CA LYS A 442 -8.25 35.33 7.46
C LYS A 442 -8.05 35.15 8.98
N PHE A 443 -7.85 36.26 9.68
CA PHE A 443 -7.52 36.34 11.11
C PHE A 443 -8.46 35.49 12.00
N GLY A 444 -9.75 35.43 11.68
CA GLY A 444 -10.73 34.64 12.43
C GLY A 444 -10.46 33.13 12.44
N VAL A 445 -9.96 32.56 11.33
CA VAL A 445 -9.72 31.11 11.21
C VAL A 445 -8.53 30.67 12.06
N VAL A 446 -7.49 31.51 12.14
CA VAL A 446 -6.30 31.26 12.97
C VAL A 446 -6.68 31.32 14.44
N LEU A 447 -7.49 32.30 14.85
CA LEU A 447 -7.91 32.47 16.24
C LEU A 447 -8.77 31.29 16.72
N SER A 448 -9.72 30.82 15.90
CA SER A 448 -10.56 29.66 16.22
C SER A 448 -9.77 28.36 16.37
N LEU A 449 -8.76 28.14 15.52
CA LEU A 449 -7.90 26.96 15.56
C LEU A 449 -6.96 26.97 16.78
N VAL A 450 -6.47 28.15 17.17
CA VAL A 450 -5.65 28.31 18.38
C VAL A 450 -6.52 28.09 19.63
N TYR A 451 -7.72 28.67 19.68
CA TYR A 451 -8.62 28.53 20.83
C TYR A 451 -9.07 27.09 21.06
N ALA A 452 -9.60 26.42 20.02
CA ALA A 452 -10.11 25.06 20.14
C ALA A 452 -9.03 24.03 20.56
N ARG A 453 -7.76 24.29 20.20
CA ARG A 453 -6.65 23.37 20.45
C ARG A 453 -5.93 23.64 21.77
N LEU A 454 -5.98 24.87 22.28
CA LEU A 454 -5.59 25.19 23.67
C LEU A 454 -6.56 24.58 24.68
N THR A 455 -7.87 24.61 24.40
CA THR A 455 -8.87 23.94 25.26
C THR A 455 -8.56 22.45 25.40
N MET A 456 -8.20 21.78 24.30
CA MET A 456 -7.86 20.36 24.29
C MET A 456 -6.57 20.05 25.08
N ALA A 457 -5.54 20.89 24.97
CA ALA A 457 -4.30 20.74 25.74
C ALA A 457 -4.53 20.93 27.26
N ILE A 458 -5.39 21.87 27.65
CA ILE A 458 -5.79 22.09 29.04
C ILE A 458 -6.61 20.90 29.57
N THR A 459 -7.55 20.37 28.79
CA THR A 459 -8.32 19.17 29.15
C THR A 459 -7.42 17.96 29.36
N MET A 460 -6.39 17.77 28.52
CA MET A 460 -5.44 16.66 28.68
C MET A 460 -4.49 16.84 29.85
N TYR A 461 -4.10 18.07 30.21
CA TYR A 461 -3.31 18.36 31.41
C TYR A 461 -4.11 18.07 32.69
N MET A 462 -5.41 18.41 32.71
CA MET A 462 -6.31 18.12 33.84
C MET A 462 -6.59 16.61 33.99
N LEU A 463 -6.57 15.83 32.91
CA LEU A 463 -6.78 14.37 32.91
C LEU A 463 -5.56 13.57 33.42
N HIS A 464 -4.40 14.20 33.67
CA HIS A 464 -3.19 13.55 34.19
C HIS A 464 -2.94 13.76 35.69
N GLY A 465 -3.98 14.10 36.47
CA GLY A 465 -4.06 13.66 37.86
C GLY A 465 -3.49 14.58 38.94
N GLU A 466 -3.71 15.90 38.86
CA GLU A 466 -3.61 16.75 40.06
C GLU A 466 -4.89 17.58 40.24
N SER A 467 -5.65 17.23 41.28
CA SER A 467 -6.81 17.98 41.76
C SER A 467 -6.34 19.29 42.43
N THR A 468 -6.32 20.39 41.70
CA THR A 468 -6.16 21.74 42.28
C THR A 468 -7.25 22.69 41.76
N PRO A 469 -7.95 23.41 42.65
CA PRO A 469 -8.95 24.38 42.24
C PRO A 469 -8.26 25.72 41.94
N PHE A 470 -8.51 26.26 40.75
CA PHE A 470 -8.11 27.60 40.25
C PHE A 470 -6.67 27.76 39.74
N ILE A 471 -6.53 27.70 38.41
CA ILE A 471 -5.39 28.21 37.65
C ILE A 471 -5.81 29.54 37.01
N TYR A 472 -5.06 30.62 37.27
CA TYR A 472 -5.21 31.88 36.53
C TYR A 472 -4.34 31.83 35.26
N LEU A 473 -4.98 31.92 34.08
CA LEU A 473 -4.28 32.04 32.80
C LEU A 473 -4.19 33.51 32.39
N HIS A 474 -2.95 33.99 32.21
CA HIS A 474 -2.69 35.27 31.56
C HIS A 474 -2.22 35.03 30.12
N PHE A 475 -2.94 35.59 29.15
CA PHE A 475 -2.63 35.46 27.73
C PHE A 475 -1.97 36.74 27.21
N ALA A 476 -0.90 36.59 26.44
CA ALA A 476 -0.33 37.65 25.61
C ALA A 476 -0.15 37.06 24.20
N VAL A 477 -0.84 37.64 23.22
CA VAL A 477 -0.69 37.25 21.81
C VAL A 477 0.19 38.28 21.12
N LEU A 478 1.40 37.89 20.75
CA LEU A 478 2.33 38.74 20.02
C LEU A 478 2.23 38.42 18.52
N TYR A 479 1.69 39.36 17.75
CA TYR A 479 1.59 39.27 16.29
C TYR A 479 2.75 40.05 15.67
N VAL A 480 3.63 39.38 14.93
CA VAL A 480 4.74 40.03 14.23
C VAL A 480 4.52 39.85 12.73
N ILE A 481 4.24 40.95 12.04
CA ILE A 481 4.18 41.03 10.58
C ILE A 481 5.57 41.45 10.13
N GLU A 482 6.26 40.64 9.31
CA GLU A 482 7.54 41.07 8.75
C GLU A 482 7.31 42.15 7.68
N ASN A 483 7.94 43.30 7.94
CA ASN A 483 8.07 44.54 7.14
C ASN A 483 6.88 45.50 7.08
N SER A 484 6.72 46.30 8.13
CA SER A 484 6.94 47.76 8.10
C SER A 484 6.70 48.36 9.50
N SER A 485 7.53 49.33 9.85
CA SER A 485 7.49 50.13 11.07
C SER A 485 6.08 50.56 11.49
N ILE A 486 5.67 50.20 12.72
CA ILE A 486 5.00 51.05 13.72
C ILE A 486 4.81 50.20 15.00
N ILE A 487 5.34 50.71 16.11
CA ILE A 487 5.06 50.24 17.46
C ILE A 487 3.73 50.85 17.88
N SER A 488 2.72 50.03 18.19
CA SER A 488 1.73 50.39 19.20
C SER A 488 1.33 49.15 19.99
N SER A 489 1.49 49.24 21.31
CA SER A 489 0.96 48.29 22.27
C SER A 489 -0.44 48.75 22.66
N ASN A 490 -1.42 47.84 22.62
CA ASN A 490 -2.63 47.98 23.42
C ASN A 490 -2.78 46.71 24.26
N LYS A 491 -3.07 46.93 25.54
CA LYS A 491 -3.13 45.93 26.62
C LYS A 491 -4.29 44.96 26.48
#